data_AF-A0A536SUZ9-F1
#
_entry.id   AF-A0A536SUZ9-F1
#
_cell.length_a   1.000
_cell.length_b   1.000
_cell.length_c   1.000
_cell.angle_alpha   90.00
_cell.angle_beta   90.00
_cell.angle_gamma   90.00
#
_symmetry.space_group_name_H-M   'P 1'
#
loop_
_entity.id
_entity.type
_entity.pdbx_description
1 polymer ?
#
loop_
_entity_poly.entity_id
_entity_poly.type
_entity_poly.pdbx_seq_one_letter_code
_entity_poly.pdbx_strand_id
1 'polypeptide(L)'
;MRVRIATVVRVLAVLTATACRASAPEGATTGPGGARRDPWLQELLIEFARRPDTLPTRWVGLIGEYGPDTTNRWYALERDRRMTIRDQHDYYVPLSEKNDSTFDAPISTALVSGELRFHRATDSLRRALSVQLRDRRRA
;
A
#
# COMPACT_ATOMS: atom_id res chain seq x y z
N MET A 1 14.17 60.64 23.58
CA MET A 1 15.17 61.54 22.97
C MET A 1 16.12 60.67 22.15
N ARG A 2 16.43 61.06 20.89
CA ARG A 2 17.11 60.32 19.77
C ARG A 2 16.18 59.32 19.06
N VAL A 3 15.51 59.52 17.91
CA VAL A 3 15.66 60.26 16.63
C VAL A 3 16.62 59.62 15.61
N ARG A 4 15.98 59.04 14.57
CA ARG A 4 16.38 58.76 13.16
C ARG A 4 17.40 57.61 12.96
N ILE A 5 17.30 56.77 11.93
CA ILE A 5 17.39 57.12 10.51
C ILE A 5 16.71 56.03 9.65
N ALA A 6 16.00 56.50 8.61
CA ALA A 6 15.43 55.76 7.49
C ALA A 6 16.48 54.83 6.83
N THR A 7 16.08 53.75 6.17
CA THR A 7 16.03 53.76 4.69
C THR A 7 15.22 52.56 4.22
N VAL A 8 14.16 52.88 3.48
CA VAL A 8 13.36 51.94 2.70
C VAL A 8 14.08 51.71 1.38
N VAL A 9 14.35 50.46 1.01
CA VAL A 9 14.59 50.10 -0.38
C VAL A 9 13.69 48.91 -0.72
N ARG A 10 12.54 49.21 -1.34
CA ARG A 10 11.71 48.23 -2.03
C ARG A 10 12.32 48.00 -3.41
N VAL A 11 12.91 46.84 -3.65
CA VAL A 11 13.22 46.40 -5.01
C VAL A 11 12.05 45.56 -5.50
N LEU A 12 11.16 46.20 -6.26
CA LEU A 12 10.09 45.54 -7.00
C LEU A 12 10.67 45.10 -8.35
N ALA A 13 11.09 43.84 -8.46
CA ALA A 13 11.52 43.28 -9.74
C ALA A 13 10.25 42.89 -10.54
N VAL A 14 9.84 43.77 -11.44
CA VAL A 14 8.83 43.46 -12.47
C VAL A 14 9.52 42.63 -13.54
N LEU A 15 9.38 41.30 -13.45
CA LEU A 15 9.71 40.41 -14.56
C LEU A 15 8.51 40.36 -15.50
N THR A 16 8.56 41.17 -16.55
CA THR A 16 7.72 41.03 -17.74
C THR A 16 8.08 39.71 -18.43
N ALA A 17 7.34 38.65 -18.14
CA ALA A 17 7.35 37.45 -18.96
C ALA A 17 6.59 37.76 -20.25
N THR A 18 7.35 38.04 -21.30
CA THR A 18 6.90 38.10 -22.69
C THR A 18 6.11 36.82 -23.00
N ALA A 19 4.84 36.98 -23.37
CA ALA A 19 4.01 35.89 -23.87
C ALA A 19 4.60 35.40 -25.20
N CYS A 20 5.44 34.35 -25.13
CA CYS A 20 5.72 33.52 -26.29
C CYS A 20 4.41 32.83 -26.68
N ARG A 21 3.71 33.41 -27.65
CA ARG A 21 2.74 32.69 -28.50
C ARG A 21 3.53 31.59 -29.23
N ALA A 22 3.70 30.46 -28.57
CA ALA A 22 4.00 29.22 -29.26
C ALA A 22 2.72 28.80 -29.97
N SER A 23 2.73 28.95 -31.29
CA SER A 23 1.77 28.34 -32.20
C SER A 23 1.56 26.89 -31.78
N ALA A 24 0.32 26.54 -31.43
CA ALA A 24 -0.07 25.17 -31.19
C ALA A 24 0.29 24.34 -32.43
N PRO A 25 0.97 23.19 -32.30
CA PRO A 25 0.93 22.21 -33.37
C PRO A 25 -0.52 21.73 -33.49
N GLU A 26 -1.20 22.20 -34.53
CA GLU A 26 -2.37 21.56 -35.12
C GLU A 26 -2.02 20.09 -35.39
N GLY A 27 -2.48 19.19 -34.52
CA GLY A 27 -2.23 17.75 -34.69
C GLY A 27 -2.24 16.85 -33.46
N ALA A 28 -2.72 17.28 -32.28
CA ALA A 28 -2.99 16.35 -31.18
C ALA A 28 -4.49 16.36 -30.86
N THR A 29 -5.19 15.45 -31.51
CA THR A 29 -6.60 15.09 -31.37
C THR A 29 -7.06 15.14 -29.91
N THR A 30 -8.06 15.97 -29.62
CA THR A 30 -8.99 15.72 -28.52
C THR A 30 -9.66 14.37 -28.78
N GLY A 31 -9.12 13.30 -28.21
CA GLY A 31 -9.72 11.98 -28.26
C GLY A 31 -10.89 11.86 -27.27
N PRO A 32 -12.09 11.49 -27.71
CA PRO A 32 -13.15 11.07 -26.81
C PRO A 32 -12.89 9.60 -26.43
N GLY A 33 -12.59 9.34 -25.15
CA GLY A 33 -12.43 7.97 -24.63
C GLY A 33 -11.05 7.36 -24.89
N GLY A 34 -10.41 6.85 -23.84
CA GLY A 34 -9.10 6.21 -23.99
C GLY A 34 -8.25 6.06 -22.74
N ALA A 35 -8.70 6.51 -21.57
CA ALA A 35 -8.26 5.88 -20.33
C ALA A 35 -8.78 4.44 -20.38
N ARG A 36 -8.01 3.54 -21.02
CA ARG A 36 -8.09 2.11 -20.74
C ARG A 36 -7.73 2.04 -19.26
N ARG A 37 -8.76 2.17 -18.42
CA ARG A 37 -8.69 1.85 -17.01
C ARG A 37 -8.28 0.40 -17.01
N ASP A 38 -6.99 0.19 -16.86
CA ASP A 38 -6.39 -1.12 -16.84
C ASP A 38 -7.13 -1.92 -15.77
N PRO A 39 -7.90 -2.97 -16.15
CA PRO A 39 -8.77 -3.66 -15.22
C PRO A 39 -7.99 -4.20 -14.02
N TRP A 40 -6.73 -4.59 -14.24
CA TRP A 40 -5.80 -5.06 -13.22
C TRP A 40 -5.44 -3.97 -12.19
N LEU A 41 -5.31 -2.70 -12.61
CA LEU A 41 -5.02 -1.58 -11.72
C LEU A 41 -6.21 -1.28 -10.81
N GLN A 42 -7.42 -1.40 -11.35
CA GLN A 42 -8.65 -1.26 -10.58
C GLN A 42 -8.90 -2.43 -9.64
N GLU A 43 -8.60 -3.66 -10.08
CA GLU A 43 -8.67 -4.85 -9.22
C GLU A 43 -7.71 -4.73 -8.03
N LEU A 44 -6.46 -4.31 -8.26
CA LEU A 44 -5.51 -4.01 -7.18
C LEU A 44 -6.08 -2.95 -6.24
N LEU A 45 -6.56 -1.83 -6.76
CA LEU A 45 -7.13 -0.76 -5.91
C LEU A 45 -8.34 -1.23 -5.09
N ILE A 46 -9.17 -2.13 -5.64
CA ILE A 46 -10.35 -2.71 -4.95
C ILE A 46 -9.93 -3.74 -3.90
N GLU A 47 -8.98 -4.62 -4.24
CA GLU A 47 -8.36 -5.57 -3.32
C GLU A 47 -7.74 -4.83 -2.12
N PHE A 48 -7.13 -3.66 -2.37
CA PHE A 48 -6.61 -2.78 -1.33
C PHE A 48 -7.65 -1.80 -0.75
N ALA A 49 -8.90 -1.71 -1.21
CA ALA A 49 -9.81 -0.65 -0.77
C ALA A 49 -10.36 -0.87 0.64
N ARG A 50 -10.49 -2.12 1.12
CA ARG A 50 -11.09 -2.39 2.43
C ARG A 50 -10.07 -2.30 3.56
N ARG A 51 -9.69 -1.07 3.90
CA ARG A 51 -9.12 -0.78 5.22
C ARG A 51 -10.27 -0.74 6.23
N PRO A 52 -10.25 -1.55 7.30
CA PRO A 52 -11.26 -1.44 8.34
C PRO A 52 -11.13 -0.10 9.07
N ASP A 53 -12.27 0.47 9.48
CA ASP A 53 -12.29 1.75 10.20
C ASP A 53 -11.58 1.66 11.55
N THR A 54 -11.70 0.50 12.21
CA THR A 54 -11.05 0.15 13.48
C THR A 54 -10.24 -1.14 13.34
N LEU A 55 -9.26 -1.35 14.21
CA LEU A 55 -8.46 -2.58 14.20
C LEU A 55 -9.31 -3.79 14.62
N PRO A 56 -9.46 -4.80 13.75
CA PRO A 56 -10.24 -5.98 14.10
C PRO A 56 -9.62 -6.76 15.25
N THR A 57 -10.38 -7.00 16.32
CA THR A 57 -9.92 -7.80 17.47
C THR A 57 -9.49 -9.22 17.08
N ARG A 58 -10.12 -9.79 16.04
CA ARG A 58 -9.76 -11.11 15.48
C ARG A 58 -8.32 -11.22 14.98
N TRP A 59 -7.69 -10.10 14.61
CA TRP A 59 -6.29 -10.07 14.14
C TRP A 59 -5.27 -10.26 15.25
N VAL A 60 -5.61 -9.93 16.51
CA VAL A 60 -4.67 -9.99 17.64
C VAL A 60 -4.05 -11.39 17.76
N GLY A 61 -4.84 -12.42 17.51
CA GLY A 61 -4.38 -13.81 17.54
C GLY A 61 -3.54 -14.26 16.35
N LEU A 62 -3.57 -13.50 15.26
CA LEU A 62 -2.84 -13.80 14.03
C LEU A 62 -1.50 -13.07 13.97
N ILE A 63 -1.32 -12.01 14.75
CA ILE A 63 -0.06 -11.28 14.81
C ILE A 63 0.99 -12.15 15.50
N GLY A 64 2.15 -12.29 14.87
CA GLY A 64 3.22 -13.12 15.36
C GLY A 64 4.20 -13.55 14.28
N GLU A 65 5.12 -14.39 14.70
CA GLU A 65 6.15 -14.96 13.85
C GLU A 65 5.74 -16.37 13.39
N TYR A 66 5.99 -16.67 12.12
CA TYR A 66 5.61 -17.91 11.47
C TYR A 66 6.75 -18.42 10.59
N GLY A 67 6.87 -19.73 10.50
CA GLY A 67 7.89 -20.39 9.70
C GLY A 67 8.71 -21.36 10.53
N PRO A 68 9.63 -22.10 9.88
CA PRO A 68 10.56 -22.96 10.59
C PRO A 68 11.46 -22.14 11.53
N ASP A 69 12.02 -22.80 12.54
CA ASP A 69 12.99 -22.22 13.49
C ASP A 69 14.36 -21.99 12.82
N THR A 70 14.38 -21.24 11.72
CA THR A 70 15.54 -20.94 10.88
C THR A 70 15.52 -19.45 10.47
N THR A 71 16.23 -19.06 9.42
CA THR A 71 16.27 -17.68 8.90
C THR A 71 15.06 -17.31 8.04
N ASN A 72 14.25 -18.29 7.63
CA ASN A 72 13.13 -18.07 6.70
C ASN A 72 11.81 -17.84 7.45
N ARG A 73 11.81 -16.85 8.35
CA ARG A 73 10.64 -16.50 9.17
C ARG A 73 9.87 -15.35 8.54
N TRP A 74 8.56 -15.41 8.69
CA TRP A 74 7.64 -14.36 8.31
C TRP A 74 6.97 -13.79 9.56
N TYR A 75 6.73 -12.50 9.56
CA TYR A 75 6.04 -11.83 10.65
C TYR A 75 4.69 -11.32 10.14
N ALA A 76 3.60 -11.83 10.68
CA ALA A 76 2.30 -11.21 10.48
C ALA A 76 2.14 -10.10 11.52
N LEU A 77 1.82 -8.91 11.05
CA LEU A 77 1.70 -7.72 11.89
C LEU A 77 0.64 -6.77 11.35
N GLU A 78 0.14 -5.91 12.23
CA GLU A 78 -0.70 -4.79 11.85
C GLU A 78 0.17 -3.61 11.46
N ARG A 79 -0.13 -2.99 10.32
CA ARG A 79 0.47 -1.74 9.86
C ARG A 79 -0.55 -0.94 9.07
N ASP A 80 -0.70 0.34 9.36
CA ASP A 80 -1.60 1.26 8.65
C ASP A 80 -3.05 0.74 8.56
N ARG A 81 -3.54 0.15 9.65
CA ARG A 81 -4.84 -0.52 9.78
C ARG A 81 -5.01 -1.69 8.81
N ARG A 82 -3.93 -2.42 8.51
CA ARG A 82 -3.93 -3.59 7.62
C ARG A 82 -3.08 -4.72 8.17
N MET A 83 -3.51 -5.94 7.92
CA MET A 83 -2.65 -7.11 8.11
C MET A 83 -1.54 -7.07 7.05
N THR A 84 -0.30 -7.30 7.47
CA THR A 84 0.89 -7.24 6.63
C THR A 84 1.80 -8.41 6.97
N ILE A 85 2.42 -9.01 5.96
CA ILE A 85 3.56 -9.93 6.16
C ILE A 85 4.85 -9.15 5.98
N ARG A 86 5.75 -9.25 6.95
CA ARG A 86 7.16 -8.89 6.78
C ARG A 86 7.97 -10.14 6.56
N ASP A 87 8.76 -10.17 5.49
CA ASP A 87 9.68 -11.26 5.21
C ASP A 87 11.05 -11.08 5.90
N GLN A 88 11.97 -12.00 5.64
CA GLN A 88 13.33 -11.97 6.19
C GLN A 88 14.23 -10.86 5.64
N HIS A 89 13.81 -10.13 4.60
CA HIS A 89 14.54 -9.01 3.98
C HIS A 89 13.88 -7.65 4.29
N ASP A 90 13.00 -7.61 5.31
CA ASP A 90 12.22 -6.43 5.70
C ASP A 90 11.29 -5.89 4.60
N TYR A 91 10.89 -6.71 3.62
CA TYR A 91 9.83 -6.34 2.69
C TYR A 91 8.46 -6.56 3.34
N TYR A 92 7.59 -5.57 3.18
CA TYR A 92 6.24 -5.57 3.74
C TYR A 92 5.22 -5.80 2.63
N VAL A 93 4.43 -6.85 2.79
CA VAL A 93 3.37 -7.26 1.86
C VAL A 93 2.02 -7.02 2.52
N PRO A 94 1.26 -5.99 2.10
CA PRO A 94 -0.09 -5.79 2.62
C PRO A 94 -0.99 -6.94 2.20
N LEU A 95 -1.81 -7.43 3.12
CA LEU A 95 -2.75 -8.50 2.88
C LEU A 95 -4.17 -7.97 2.75
N SER A 96 -4.94 -8.63 1.89
CA SER A 96 -6.36 -8.40 1.71
C SER A 96 -7.15 -9.46 2.46
N GLU A 97 -8.00 -9.02 3.39
CA GLU A 97 -8.77 -9.95 4.22
C GLU A 97 -9.93 -10.57 3.43
N LYS A 98 -9.99 -11.90 3.38
CA LYS A 98 -11.15 -12.65 2.86
C LYS A 98 -12.11 -13.04 3.97
N ASN A 99 -11.58 -13.51 5.10
CA ASN A 99 -12.32 -13.87 6.31
C ASN A 99 -11.38 -13.90 7.52
N ASP A 100 -11.90 -14.29 8.68
CA ASP A 100 -11.22 -14.30 9.99
C ASP A 100 -9.87 -15.04 10.05
N SER A 101 -9.56 -15.93 9.10
CA SER A 101 -8.31 -16.69 9.06
C SER A 101 -7.72 -16.85 7.67
N THR A 102 -8.29 -16.17 6.66
CA THR A 102 -7.84 -16.28 5.27
C THR A 102 -7.63 -14.89 4.70
N PHE A 103 -6.46 -14.71 4.09
CA PHE A 103 -6.02 -13.48 3.49
C PHE A 103 -5.47 -13.76 2.10
N ASP A 104 -5.42 -12.76 1.23
CA ASP A 104 -4.69 -12.82 -0.02
C ASP A 104 -3.50 -11.87 0.03
N ALA A 105 -2.36 -12.36 -0.45
CA ALA A 105 -1.22 -11.54 -0.78
C ALA A 105 -1.19 -11.28 -2.30
N PRO A 106 -0.91 -10.04 -2.72
CA PRO A 106 -0.95 -9.65 -4.12
C PRO A 106 0.12 -10.40 -4.94
N ILE A 107 -0.18 -10.63 -6.22
CA ILE A 107 0.75 -11.31 -7.13
C ILE A 107 2.02 -10.48 -7.39
N SER A 108 1.92 -9.15 -7.26
CA SER A 108 3.05 -8.23 -7.43
C SER A 108 4.14 -8.38 -6.36
N THR A 109 3.83 -9.00 -5.22
CA THR A 109 4.81 -9.28 -4.15
C THR A 109 5.31 -10.71 -4.29
N ALA A 110 6.29 -10.88 -5.19
CA ALA A 110 6.72 -12.20 -5.68
C ALA A 110 7.16 -13.22 -4.61
N LEU A 111 7.57 -12.78 -3.41
CA LEU A 111 7.98 -13.70 -2.32
C LEU A 111 6.78 -14.35 -1.60
N VAL A 112 5.70 -13.58 -1.42
CA VAL A 112 4.47 -14.03 -0.77
C VAL A 112 3.33 -13.57 -1.65
N SER A 113 2.81 -14.48 -2.47
CA SER A 113 1.68 -14.22 -3.36
C SER A 113 0.70 -15.38 -3.31
N GLY A 114 -0.59 -15.08 -3.36
CA GLY A 114 -1.66 -16.06 -3.27
C GLY A 114 -2.37 -16.06 -1.93
N GLU A 115 -3.08 -17.15 -1.64
CA GLU A 115 -3.92 -17.23 -0.43
C GLU A 115 -3.06 -17.63 0.78
N LEU A 116 -3.17 -16.88 1.86
CA LEU A 116 -2.61 -17.18 3.17
C LEU A 116 -3.71 -17.66 4.10
N ARG A 117 -3.53 -18.83 4.69
CA ARG A 117 -4.44 -19.40 5.69
C ARG A 117 -3.74 -19.55 7.03
N PHE A 118 -4.32 -18.94 8.07
CA PHE A 118 -3.90 -19.07 9.45
C PHE A 118 -4.65 -20.24 10.10
N HIS A 119 -3.92 -21.16 10.72
CA HIS A 119 -4.51 -22.29 11.44
C HIS A 119 -4.42 -22.04 12.94
N ARG A 120 -5.54 -22.18 13.65
CA ARG A 120 -5.63 -22.06 15.11
C ARG A 120 -5.77 -23.45 15.71
N ALA A 121 -5.27 -23.64 16.94
CA ALA A 121 -5.56 -24.86 17.69
C ALA A 121 -7.07 -24.99 17.91
N THR A 122 -7.62 -26.20 17.82
CA THR A 122 -9.03 -26.47 18.10
C THR A 122 -9.46 -25.95 19.49
N ASP A 123 -8.52 -25.94 20.43
CA ASP A 123 -8.73 -25.61 21.84
C ASP A 123 -8.46 -24.12 22.14
N SER A 124 -7.95 -23.38 21.15
CA SER A 124 -7.52 -22.00 21.28
C SER A 124 -8.05 -21.17 20.10
N LEU A 125 -9.16 -20.48 20.32
CA LEU A 125 -9.64 -19.44 19.40
C LEU A 125 -8.73 -18.22 19.36
N ARG A 126 -7.76 -18.10 20.29
CA ARG A 126 -7.04 -16.86 20.52
C ARG A 126 -5.75 -16.70 19.75
N ARG A 127 -5.05 -17.77 19.33
CA ARG A 127 -3.77 -17.65 18.63
C ARG A 127 -3.64 -18.62 17.47
N ALA A 128 -3.15 -18.13 16.34
CA ALA A 128 -2.75 -18.99 15.23
C ALA A 128 -1.39 -19.65 15.53
N LEU A 129 -1.28 -20.91 15.13
CA LEU A 129 -0.12 -21.77 15.35
C LEU A 129 0.74 -21.89 14.09
N SER A 130 0.12 -21.79 12.91
CA SER A 130 0.82 -21.89 11.64
C SER A 130 0.13 -21.06 10.56
N VAL A 131 0.91 -20.74 9.53
CA VAL A 131 0.45 -20.08 8.31
C VAL A 131 0.80 -20.96 7.13
N GLN A 132 -0.16 -21.15 6.24
CA GLN A 132 0.03 -21.88 4.99
C GLN A 132 -0.17 -20.93 3.82
N LEU A 133 0.83 -20.86 2.95
CA LEU A 133 0.73 -20.18 1.66
C LEU A 133 0.26 -21.18 0.60
N ARG A 134 -0.85 -20.88 -0.07
CA ARG A 134 -1.33 -21.64 -1.23
C ARG A 134 -0.88 -20.93 -2.49
N ASP A 135 0.00 -21.59 -3.24
CA ASP A 135 0.47 -21.11 -4.54
C ASP A 135 -0.69 -21.13 -5.55
N ARG A 136 -0.97 -19.98 -6.17
CA ARG A 136 -1.98 -19.85 -7.22
C ARG A 136 -1.53 -20.39 -8.58
N ARG A 137 -0.23 -20.71 -8.78
CA ARG A 137 0.29 -21.21 -10.06
C ARG A 137 0.01 -22.70 -10.34
N ARG A 138 -0.68 -23.41 -9.43
CA ARG A 138 -1.12 -24.81 -9.62
C ARG A 138 -2.65 -24.94 -9.73
N ALA A 139 -3.28 -24.04 -10.48
CA ALA A 139 -4.70 -24.14 -10.86
C ALA A 139 -4.82 -24.52 -12.33
#